data_AF-A0A7C0VE58-F1
#
_entry.id   AF-A0A7C0VE58-F1
#
_cell.length_a   1.000
_cell.length_b   1.000
_cell.length_c   1.000
_cell.angle_alpha   90.00
_cell.angle_beta   90.00
_cell.angle_gamma   90.00
#
_symmetry.space_group_name_H-M   'P 1'
#
loop_
_entity.id
_entity.type
_entity.pdbx_description
1 polymer ?
#
loop_
_entity_poly.entity_id
_entity_poly.type
_entity_poly.pdbx_seq_one_letter_code
_entity_poly.pdbx_strand_id
1 'polypeptide(L)'
;MQHHVLPADLRTHWGHQGAYEAGKTIHHDWLGSLLREHGALQVHHAIRESPVLPAGAEANSNVKPPFYYSLRKVIPCPTCYSTELEPLLLERLVVDPLVLERVKVEALLATSMGLRPSSQVTIPAELPGGASMGREIDQRALPHLEEVKSILEPRERLKAIQGVKKVLASLFEEVVEASPEYEALMGWAKELGLRVNQVEVRPTVHEVYLYRDRSTGRALRKLMGERNRIRRRVQRRPGMDTTAVRFAYPEEFQEEWVRGLGRLLGYPQCCVDRYARERVQGVNVEERASRQLKEAQSEGAVDPYAYYTAYFFPCSPSCPEASKLGREWLQAFQEADPRLGELYKGVLQENLERVLRQPEEIRRYLEMFRRRG
;
A
#
# COMPACT_ATOMS: atom_id res chain seq x y z
N MET A 1 37.26 24.03 -31.07
CA MET A 1 37.14 23.95 -29.60
C MET A 1 36.05 24.92 -29.15
N GLN A 2 34.82 24.45 -29.02
CA GLN A 2 33.72 25.15 -28.37
C GLN A 2 32.94 24.10 -27.58
N HIS A 3 32.96 24.22 -26.26
CA HIS A 3 32.22 23.36 -25.35
C HIS A 3 30.78 23.86 -25.28
N HIS A 4 29.83 23.07 -25.80
CA HIS A 4 28.44 23.20 -25.42
C HIS A 4 28.17 22.30 -24.21
N VAL A 5 27.92 22.95 -23.07
CA VAL A 5 27.34 22.34 -21.88
C VAL A 5 25.84 22.21 -22.12
N LEU A 6 25.33 20.99 -22.21
CA LEU A 6 23.90 20.69 -22.17
C LEU A 6 23.46 20.55 -20.70
N PRO A 7 22.32 21.11 -20.29
CA PRO A 7 21.83 20.99 -18.92
C PRO A 7 21.32 19.57 -18.64
N ALA A 8 21.75 19.05 -17.49
CA ALA A 8 21.29 17.80 -16.90
C ALA A 8 19.87 17.99 -16.36
N ASP A 9 18.87 17.44 -17.04
CA ASP A 9 17.52 17.33 -16.51
C ASP A 9 16.99 15.93 -16.81
N LEU A 10 16.72 15.18 -15.73
CA LEU A 10 16.06 13.86 -15.62
C LEU A 10 16.61 13.14 -14.37
N ARG A 11 16.20 13.58 -13.17
CA ARG A 11 16.49 12.87 -11.92
C ARG A 11 15.23 12.65 -11.07
N THR A 12 15.02 11.36 -10.80
CA THR A 12 14.43 10.75 -9.59
C THR A 12 12.96 11.03 -9.26
N HIS A 13 12.08 10.03 -9.48
CA HIS A 13 10.72 10.00 -8.95
C HIS A 13 10.37 8.58 -8.45
N TRP A 14 10.08 8.44 -7.15
CA TRP A 14 9.84 7.15 -6.47
C TRP A 14 8.80 7.30 -5.33
N GLY A 15 7.82 6.39 -5.24
CA GLY A 15 6.74 6.30 -4.22
C GLY A 15 5.78 5.11 -4.46
N HIS A 16 5.24 4.53 -3.37
CA HIS A 16 4.73 3.17 -3.11
C HIS A 16 5.71 2.00 -3.17
N GLN A 17 5.48 0.90 -2.42
CA GLN A 17 6.33 -0.31 -2.47
C GLN A 17 5.70 -1.61 -1.96
N GLY A 18 4.72 -1.57 -1.04
CA GLY A 18 3.87 -2.74 -0.78
C GLY A 18 3.13 -3.18 -2.06
N ALA A 19 2.75 -2.19 -2.89
CA ALA A 19 2.21 -2.42 -4.23
C ALA A 19 3.28 -2.76 -5.28
N TYR A 20 4.59 -2.54 -5.06
CA TYR A 20 5.66 -2.97 -5.99
C TYR A 20 6.10 -4.41 -5.74
N GLU A 21 6.05 -4.89 -4.48
CA GLU A 21 6.22 -6.32 -4.20
C GLU A 21 5.00 -7.13 -4.66
N ALA A 22 3.78 -6.60 -4.51
CA ALA A 22 2.56 -7.16 -5.12
C ALA A 22 2.58 -7.00 -6.64
N GLY A 23 3.16 -5.89 -7.07
CA GLY A 23 3.28 -5.45 -8.44
C GLY A 23 4.47 -6.03 -9.17
N LYS A 24 5.19 -7.05 -8.66
CA LYS A 24 6.12 -7.87 -9.48
C LYS A 24 5.45 -8.47 -10.75
N THR A 25 4.17 -8.18 -10.93
CA THR A 25 3.32 -8.36 -12.08
C THR A 25 3.38 -7.21 -13.10
N ILE A 26 3.60 -7.57 -14.36
CA ILE A 26 4.19 -6.76 -15.44
C ILE A 26 3.26 -5.66 -16.01
N HIS A 27 1.99 -5.58 -15.60
CA HIS A 27 0.97 -4.92 -16.42
C HIS A 27 0.19 -3.75 -15.78
N HIS A 28 0.41 -3.44 -14.50
CA HIS A 28 -0.41 -2.45 -13.79
C HIS A 28 -0.03 -0.98 -14.04
N ASP A 29 1.26 -0.66 -14.14
CA ASP A 29 1.71 0.71 -14.45
C ASP A 29 1.64 1.03 -15.96
N TRP A 30 1.49 0.01 -16.81
CA TRP A 30 1.21 0.15 -18.24
C TRP A 30 -0.14 0.83 -18.49
N LEU A 31 -1.19 0.47 -17.75
CA LEU A 31 -2.48 1.17 -17.78
C LEU A 31 -2.33 2.65 -17.40
N GLY A 32 -1.43 2.97 -16.47
CA GLY A 32 -1.12 4.36 -16.12
C GLY A 32 -0.41 5.11 -17.24
N SER A 33 0.51 4.46 -17.97
CA SER A 33 1.21 5.05 -19.12
C SER A 33 0.27 5.32 -20.29
N LEU A 34 -0.59 4.36 -20.63
CA LEU A 34 -1.61 4.50 -21.65
C LEU A 34 -2.61 5.62 -21.35
N LEU A 35 -3.05 5.73 -20.09
CA LEU A 35 -3.95 6.81 -19.68
C LEU A 35 -3.27 8.18 -19.75
N ARG A 36 -1.94 8.27 -19.55
CA ARG A 36 -1.18 9.52 -19.74
C ARG A 36 -1.03 9.89 -21.21
N GLU A 37 -0.70 8.94 -22.08
CA GLU A 37 -0.60 9.15 -23.54
C GLU A 37 -1.92 9.69 -24.12
N HIS A 38 -3.05 9.13 -23.70
CA HIS A 38 -4.37 9.60 -24.15
C HIS A 38 -4.84 10.87 -23.43
N GLY A 39 -4.42 11.11 -22.18
CA GLY A 39 -4.66 12.38 -21.48
C GLY A 39 -3.90 13.54 -22.13
N ALA A 40 -2.70 13.31 -22.66
CA ALA A 40 -1.92 14.30 -23.41
C ALA A 40 -2.48 14.53 -24.83
N LEU A 41 -3.00 13.48 -25.49
CA LEU A 41 -3.63 13.58 -26.81
C LEU A 41 -4.98 14.34 -26.80
N GLN A 42 -5.63 14.52 -25.65
CA GLN A 42 -6.85 15.34 -25.55
C GLN A 42 -6.60 16.84 -25.28
N VAL A 43 -5.37 17.25 -24.95
CA VAL A 43 -5.09 18.67 -24.60
C VAL A 43 -4.73 19.52 -25.83
N HIS A 44 -4.42 18.92 -26.98
CA HIS A 44 -4.05 19.66 -28.18
C HIS A 44 -5.20 19.96 -29.17
N HIS A 45 -6.44 19.55 -28.89
CA HIS A 45 -7.55 19.77 -29.81
C HIS A 45 -8.88 20.08 -29.11
N ALA A 46 -8.92 21.13 -28.28
CA ALA A 46 -10.18 21.75 -27.85
C ALA A 46 -9.98 23.15 -27.27
N ILE A 47 -9.47 24.09 -28.07
CA ILE A 47 -9.72 25.52 -27.84
C ILE A 47 -10.19 26.12 -29.15
N ARG A 48 -11.51 26.09 -29.39
CA ARG A 48 -12.24 27.14 -30.11
C ARG A 48 -13.75 26.92 -30.02
N GLU A 49 -14.35 27.89 -29.35
CA GLU A 49 -15.65 28.52 -29.61
C GLU A 49 -16.96 27.76 -29.40
N SER A 50 -17.78 28.40 -28.56
CA SER A 50 -19.25 28.50 -28.57
C SER A 50 -20.01 27.69 -27.50
N PRO A 51 -21.28 28.05 -27.22
CA PRO A 51 -21.67 29.20 -26.41
C PRO A 51 -22.52 28.76 -25.21
N VAL A 52 -22.81 29.73 -24.33
CA VAL A 52 -23.75 29.63 -23.21
C VAL A 52 -25.11 29.09 -23.65
N LEU A 53 -25.69 28.14 -22.91
CA LEU A 53 -27.14 27.93 -22.62
C LEU A 53 -27.33 26.65 -21.73
N PRO A 54 -28.53 26.38 -21.14
CA PRO A 54 -28.94 26.79 -19.80
C PRO A 54 -29.10 25.63 -18.79
N ALA A 55 -29.49 25.97 -17.57
CA ALA A 55 -29.76 25.09 -16.44
C ALA A 55 -30.88 24.05 -16.70
N GLY A 56 -30.70 22.85 -16.15
CA GLY A 56 -31.77 21.87 -15.92
C GLY A 56 -31.51 20.50 -16.54
N ALA A 57 -30.95 19.57 -15.77
CA ALA A 57 -31.19 18.14 -15.94
C ALA A 57 -30.78 17.39 -14.65
N GLU A 58 -31.74 16.64 -14.13
CA GLU A 58 -31.74 15.94 -12.86
C GLU A 58 -30.70 14.82 -12.80
N ALA A 59 -30.01 14.72 -11.67
CA ALA A 59 -29.08 13.65 -11.37
C ALA A 59 -29.84 12.38 -10.99
N ASN A 60 -29.83 11.39 -11.88
CA ASN A 60 -30.29 10.05 -11.57
C ASN A 60 -29.19 9.03 -11.94
N SER A 61 -28.41 8.60 -10.95
CA SER A 61 -27.57 7.42 -11.09
C SER A 61 -27.47 6.71 -9.74
N ASN A 62 -28.52 5.95 -9.45
CA ASN A 62 -28.52 4.81 -8.54
C ASN A 62 -27.47 3.79 -9.02
N VAL A 63 -26.24 3.92 -8.52
CA VAL A 63 -25.25 2.85 -8.57
C VAL A 63 -25.01 2.41 -7.14
N LYS A 64 -25.70 1.35 -6.73
CA LYS A 64 -25.40 0.65 -5.47
C LYS A 64 -23.98 0.06 -5.59
N PRO A 65 -23.10 0.22 -4.60
CA PRO A 65 -21.83 -0.47 -4.58
C PRO A 65 -22.07 -1.99 -4.49
N PRO A 66 -21.31 -2.82 -5.23
CA PRO A 66 -21.49 -4.26 -5.19
C PRO A 66 -20.80 -4.84 -3.93
N PHE A 67 -21.44 -5.86 -3.36
CA PHE A 67 -20.95 -6.81 -2.35
C PHE A 67 -20.52 -6.27 -0.98
N TYR A 68 -21.52 -6.09 -0.09
CA TYR A 68 -21.32 -6.30 1.34
C TYR A 68 -21.53 -7.80 1.61
N TYR A 69 -20.49 -8.51 2.09
CA TYR A 69 -20.71 -9.78 2.76
C TYR A 69 -21.65 -9.55 3.96
N SER A 70 -22.85 -10.13 3.89
CA SER A 70 -23.82 -10.16 4.99
C SER A 70 -23.30 -11.12 6.07
N LEU A 71 -22.32 -10.67 6.85
CA LEU A 71 -21.93 -11.32 8.09
C LEU A 71 -23.12 -11.23 9.06
N ARG A 72 -23.66 -12.40 9.44
CA ARG A 72 -24.65 -12.50 10.53
C ARG A 72 -24.08 -11.76 11.75
N LYS A 73 -24.83 -10.77 12.26
CA LYS A 73 -24.50 -9.99 13.45
C LYS A 73 -24.46 -10.90 14.68
N VAL A 74 -23.30 -11.47 14.97
CA VAL A 74 -22.90 -11.69 16.36
C VAL A 74 -22.42 -10.32 16.82
N ILE A 75 -23.14 -9.70 17.76
CA ILE A 75 -22.71 -8.45 18.39
C ILE A 75 -21.98 -8.85 19.67
N PRO A 76 -20.64 -9.02 19.65
CA PRO A 76 -19.92 -9.23 20.88
C PRO A 76 -19.90 -7.94 21.69
N CYS A 77 -20.13 -8.10 22.99
CA CYS A 77 -20.10 -7.07 24.02
C CYS A 77 -18.72 -6.38 24.05
N PRO A 78 -18.62 -5.04 23.84
CA PRO A 78 -17.35 -4.31 23.84
C PRO A 78 -16.64 -4.23 25.19
N THR A 79 -17.35 -4.49 26.30
CA THR A 79 -16.82 -4.36 27.66
C THR A 79 -16.44 -5.69 28.31
N CYS A 80 -16.52 -6.79 27.55
CA CYS A 80 -16.43 -8.15 28.07
C CYS A 80 -15.17 -8.92 27.64
N TYR A 81 -14.30 -8.35 26.80
CA TYR A 81 -13.04 -9.01 26.45
C TYR A 81 -12.02 -8.72 27.55
N SER A 82 -11.70 -9.75 28.35
CA SER A 82 -10.41 -9.78 29.04
C SER A 82 -9.33 -9.54 27.98
N THR A 83 -8.43 -8.59 28.23
CA THR A 83 -7.30 -8.28 27.35
C THR A 83 -6.26 -9.40 27.28
N GLU A 84 -6.46 -10.48 28.02
CA GLU A 84 -5.61 -11.66 28.00
C GLU A 84 -5.92 -12.50 26.77
N LEU A 85 -4.95 -12.59 25.85
CA LEU A 85 -4.97 -13.53 24.74
C LEU A 85 -4.96 -14.95 25.33
N GLU A 86 -5.94 -15.78 24.94
CA GLU A 86 -5.96 -17.17 25.37
C GLU A 86 -4.66 -17.87 24.93
N PRO A 87 -3.89 -18.51 25.83
CA PRO A 87 -2.59 -19.10 25.49
C PRO A 87 -2.63 -20.07 24.30
N LEU A 88 -3.73 -20.83 24.17
CA LEU A 88 -3.96 -21.76 23.06
C LEU A 88 -4.17 -21.04 21.72
N LEU A 89 -4.80 -19.86 21.73
CA LEU A 89 -5.00 -19.06 20.54
C LEU A 89 -3.66 -18.52 20.03
N LEU A 90 -2.81 -18.07 20.95
CA LEU A 90 -1.49 -17.57 20.63
C LEU A 90 -0.57 -18.65 20.06
N GLU A 91 -0.54 -19.82 20.70
CA GLU A 91 0.26 -20.96 20.24
C GLU A 91 -0.12 -21.36 18.81
N ARG A 92 -1.42 -21.44 18.51
CA ARG A 92 -1.94 -21.74 17.17
C ARG A 92 -1.50 -20.69 16.14
N LEU A 93 -1.59 -19.39 16.47
CA LEU A 93 -1.20 -18.32 15.55
C LEU A 93 0.30 -18.36 15.24
N VAL A 94 1.13 -18.52 16.27
CA VAL A 94 2.60 -18.51 16.12
C VAL A 94 3.06 -19.59 15.15
N VAL A 95 2.46 -20.78 15.18
CA VAL A 95 2.86 -21.89 14.32
C VAL A 95 2.14 -21.96 12.97
N ASP A 96 1.14 -21.10 12.71
CA ASP A 96 0.36 -21.16 11.47
C ASP A 96 1.21 -20.75 10.24
N PRO A 97 1.48 -21.64 9.28
CA PRO A 97 2.30 -21.32 8.11
C PRO A 97 1.58 -20.46 7.07
N LEU A 98 0.25 -20.32 7.16
CA LEU A 98 -0.57 -19.55 6.21
C LEU A 98 -0.51 -18.04 6.47
N VAL A 99 0.17 -17.60 7.53
CA VAL A 99 0.40 -16.20 7.86
C VAL A 99 1.90 -15.97 8.01
N LEU A 100 2.43 -14.94 7.36
CA LEU A 100 3.84 -14.55 7.53
C LEU A 100 4.11 -14.13 8.98
N GLU A 101 5.27 -14.49 9.52
CA GLU A 101 5.69 -14.14 10.89
C GLU A 101 5.54 -12.64 11.19
N ARG A 102 6.02 -11.81 10.26
CA ARG A 102 5.83 -10.36 10.30
C ARG A 102 4.37 -9.93 10.40
N VAL A 103 3.47 -10.55 9.63
CA VAL A 103 2.03 -10.22 9.65
C VAL A 103 1.40 -10.65 10.97
N LYS A 104 1.83 -11.78 11.54
CA LYS A 104 1.42 -12.21 12.90
C LYS A 104 1.76 -11.14 13.92
N VAL A 105 3.00 -10.68 13.93
CA VAL A 105 3.51 -9.77 14.97
C VAL A 105 3.05 -8.33 14.75
N GLU A 106 3.31 -7.75 13.58
CA GLU A 106 3.13 -6.32 13.33
C GLU A 106 1.70 -5.91 12.97
N ALA A 107 0.95 -6.82 12.36
CA ALA A 107 -0.39 -6.52 11.86
C ALA A 107 -1.48 -7.06 12.79
N LEU A 108 -1.43 -8.35 13.12
CA LEU A 108 -2.45 -9.03 13.93
C LEU A 108 -2.24 -8.74 15.43
N LEU A 109 -1.12 -9.20 16.00
CA LEU A 109 -0.86 -9.13 17.43
C LEU A 109 -0.70 -7.69 17.92
N ALA A 110 0.16 -6.88 17.29
CA ALA A 110 0.36 -5.48 17.69
C ALA A 110 -0.95 -4.67 17.72
N THR A 111 -1.85 -4.91 16.77
CA THR A 111 -3.15 -4.22 16.74
C THR A 111 -4.11 -4.77 17.78
N SER A 112 -4.18 -6.09 17.95
CA SER A 112 -5.08 -6.73 18.93
C SER A 112 -4.73 -6.36 20.38
N MET A 113 -3.43 -6.29 20.67
CA MET A 113 -2.86 -5.89 21.96
C MET A 113 -2.91 -4.36 22.19
N GLY A 114 -3.32 -3.58 21.19
CA GLY A 114 -3.42 -2.13 21.30
C GLY A 114 -2.07 -1.39 21.26
N LEU A 115 -1.01 -2.05 20.82
CA LEU A 115 0.32 -1.46 20.60
C LEU A 115 0.33 -0.49 19.40
N ARG A 116 -0.67 -0.58 18.52
CA ARG A 116 -0.98 0.41 17.49
C ARG A 116 -2.50 0.53 17.24
N PRO A 117 -3.00 1.68 16.75
CA PRO A 117 -4.43 1.86 16.51
C PRO A 117 -4.97 1.03 15.34
N SER A 118 -4.16 0.91 14.28
CA SER A 118 -4.44 0.07 13.11
C SER A 118 -3.16 -0.39 12.43
N SER A 119 -3.27 -1.47 11.68
CA SER A 119 -2.23 -1.98 10.78
C SER A 119 -2.75 -2.10 9.35
N GLN A 120 -1.82 -2.28 8.42
CA GLN A 120 -2.08 -2.45 6.99
C GLN A 120 -1.34 -3.69 6.50
N VAL A 121 -2.03 -4.53 5.73
CA VAL A 121 -1.47 -5.68 5.00
C VAL A 121 -1.83 -5.53 3.53
N THR A 122 -0.83 -5.53 2.66
CA THR A 122 -0.99 -5.41 1.21
C THR A 122 -1.07 -6.80 0.59
N ILE A 123 -2.22 -7.17 0.04
CA ILE A 123 -2.43 -8.46 -0.58
C ILE A 123 -2.39 -8.33 -2.12
N PRO A 124 -1.77 -9.27 -2.84
CA PRO A 124 -1.25 -10.54 -2.33
C PRO A 124 0.20 -10.47 -1.79
N ALA A 125 0.93 -9.35 -1.92
CA ALA A 125 2.36 -9.23 -1.58
C ALA A 125 2.75 -9.83 -0.23
N GLU A 126 1.91 -9.60 0.76
CA GLU A 126 2.18 -9.93 2.16
C GLU A 126 1.48 -11.22 2.59
N LEU A 127 1.09 -12.06 1.62
CA LEU A 127 0.69 -13.45 1.84
C LEU A 127 1.88 -14.39 1.54
N PRO A 128 2.03 -15.53 2.24
CA PRO A 128 3.08 -16.51 1.95
C PRO A 128 3.19 -16.93 0.47
N GLY A 129 2.04 -17.21 -0.18
CA GLY A 129 1.95 -17.54 -1.61
C GLY A 129 1.82 -16.34 -2.55
N GLY A 130 2.04 -15.11 -2.07
CA GLY A 130 1.70 -13.89 -2.79
C GLY A 130 2.35 -13.74 -4.16
N ALA A 131 3.63 -14.11 -4.25
CA ALA A 131 4.37 -14.03 -5.51
C ALA A 131 3.88 -15.02 -6.58
N SER A 132 3.42 -16.21 -6.20
CA SER A 132 2.81 -17.17 -7.13
C SER A 132 1.44 -16.72 -7.59
N MET A 133 0.60 -16.21 -6.67
CA MET A 133 -0.71 -15.67 -7.00
C MET A 133 -0.61 -14.53 -8.02
N GLY A 134 0.34 -13.60 -7.82
CA GLY A 134 0.58 -12.53 -8.78
C GLY A 134 0.96 -13.06 -10.17
N ARG A 135 1.89 -14.03 -10.26
CA ARG A 135 2.28 -14.63 -11.55
C ARG A 135 1.11 -15.32 -12.25
N GLU A 136 0.24 -15.99 -11.51
CA GLU A 136 -0.93 -16.66 -12.06
C GLU A 136 -1.93 -15.66 -12.65
N ILE A 137 -2.24 -14.59 -11.92
CA ILE A 137 -3.11 -13.51 -12.42
C ILE A 137 -2.53 -12.91 -13.71
N ASP A 138 -1.23 -12.62 -13.74
CA ASP A 138 -0.55 -12.09 -14.92
C ASP A 138 -0.69 -13.02 -16.13
N GLN A 139 -0.43 -14.31 -15.94
CA GLN A 139 -0.52 -15.29 -17.00
C GLN A 139 -1.94 -15.38 -17.57
N ARG A 140 -2.96 -15.32 -16.70
CA ARG A 140 -4.38 -15.37 -17.10
C ARG A 140 -4.86 -14.07 -17.74
N ALA A 141 -4.29 -12.93 -17.34
CA ALA A 141 -4.67 -11.62 -17.88
C ALA A 141 -3.98 -11.27 -19.21
N LEU A 142 -2.83 -11.91 -19.52
CA LEU A 142 -2.01 -11.58 -20.68
C LEU A 142 -2.78 -11.54 -22.02
N PRO A 143 -3.66 -12.50 -22.36
CA PRO A 143 -4.39 -12.44 -23.64
C PRO A 143 -5.25 -11.18 -23.78
N HIS A 144 -5.90 -10.75 -22.70
CA HIS A 144 -6.73 -9.55 -22.69
C HIS A 144 -5.90 -8.26 -22.80
N LEU A 145 -4.68 -8.28 -22.25
CA LEU A 145 -3.75 -7.15 -22.34
C LEU A 145 -3.20 -7.00 -23.76
N GLU A 146 -2.87 -8.11 -24.43
CA GLU A 146 -2.45 -8.10 -25.83
C GLU A 146 -3.59 -7.65 -26.77
N GLU A 147 -4.83 -8.04 -26.48
CA GLU A 147 -6.01 -7.55 -27.21
C GLU A 147 -6.12 -6.02 -27.13
N VAL A 148 -5.99 -5.41 -25.94
CA VAL A 148 -6.05 -3.95 -25.79
C VAL A 148 -4.94 -3.24 -26.59
N LYS A 149 -3.73 -3.81 -26.66
CA LYS A 149 -2.62 -3.24 -27.44
C LYS A 149 -2.94 -3.14 -28.93
N SER A 150 -3.69 -4.13 -29.45
CA SER A 150 -4.06 -4.20 -30.87
C SER A 150 -5.11 -3.15 -31.29
N ILE A 151 -5.86 -2.60 -30.34
CA ILE A 151 -6.92 -1.62 -30.62
C ILE A 151 -6.29 -0.25 -30.89
N LEU A 152 -6.47 0.29 -32.09
CA LEU A 152 -5.94 1.62 -32.47
C LEU A 152 -6.87 2.76 -32.06
N GLU A 153 -8.19 2.54 -32.12
CA GLU A 153 -9.19 3.57 -31.86
C GLU A 153 -9.23 3.97 -30.37
N PRO A 154 -8.95 5.24 -30.00
CA PRO A 154 -8.80 5.65 -28.60
C PRO A 154 -10.02 5.37 -27.73
N ARG A 155 -11.24 5.58 -28.25
CA ARG A 155 -12.48 5.35 -27.50
C ARG A 155 -12.72 3.86 -27.23
N GLU A 156 -12.43 3.02 -28.21
CA GLU A 156 -12.56 1.56 -28.10
C GLU A 156 -11.50 0.99 -27.17
N ARG A 157 -10.25 1.49 -27.27
CA ARG A 157 -9.16 1.15 -26.38
C ARG A 157 -9.49 1.49 -24.92
N LEU A 158 -10.08 2.66 -24.66
CA LEU A 158 -10.52 3.03 -23.31
C LEU A 158 -11.60 2.08 -22.77
N LYS A 159 -12.57 1.66 -23.60
CA LYS A 159 -13.58 0.65 -23.20
C LYS A 159 -12.92 -0.69 -22.89
N ALA A 160 -12.00 -1.14 -23.73
CA ALA A 160 -11.28 -2.39 -23.55
C ALA A 160 -10.40 -2.36 -22.29
N ILE A 161 -9.75 -1.24 -21.99
CA ILE A 161 -9.04 -1.02 -20.71
C ILE A 161 -9.96 -1.21 -19.51
N GLN A 162 -11.20 -0.69 -19.57
CA GLN A 162 -12.17 -0.91 -18.49
C GLN A 162 -12.61 -2.37 -18.40
N GLY A 163 -12.70 -3.07 -19.54
CA GLY A 163 -12.90 -4.52 -19.60
C GLY A 163 -11.79 -5.28 -18.88
N VAL A 164 -10.53 -5.01 -19.23
CA VAL A 164 -9.35 -5.62 -18.59
C VAL A 164 -9.33 -5.37 -17.10
N LYS A 165 -9.66 -4.17 -16.62
CA LYS A 165 -9.74 -3.89 -15.18
C LYS A 165 -10.74 -4.80 -14.46
N LYS A 166 -11.90 -5.07 -15.06
CA LYS A 166 -12.90 -5.99 -14.50
C LYS A 166 -12.40 -7.43 -14.49
N VAL A 167 -11.74 -7.86 -15.57
CA VAL A 167 -11.12 -9.19 -15.64
C VAL A 167 -10.07 -9.35 -14.54
N LEU A 168 -9.18 -8.36 -14.38
CA LEU A 168 -8.15 -8.38 -13.34
C LEU A 168 -8.74 -8.45 -11.93
N ALA A 169 -9.83 -7.73 -11.67
CA ALA A 169 -10.54 -7.79 -10.39
C ALA A 169 -11.15 -9.19 -10.15
N SER A 170 -11.81 -9.79 -11.15
CA SER A 170 -12.33 -11.17 -11.07
C SER A 170 -11.22 -12.18 -10.80
N LEU A 171 -10.10 -12.06 -11.51
CA LEU A 171 -8.93 -12.93 -11.30
C LEU A 171 -8.35 -12.78 -9.89
N PHE A 172 -8.36 -11.57 -9.34
CA PHE A 172 -7.92 -11.35 -7.96
C PHE A 172 -8.85 -12.03 -6.96
N GLU A 173 -10.17 -11.91 -7.11
CA GLU A 173 -11.15 -12.60 -6.27
C GLU A 173 -10.95 -14.14 -6.33
N GLU A 174 -10.77 -14.69 -7.53
CA GLU A 174 -10.59 -16.13 -7.75
C GLU A 174 -9.26 -16.69 -7.25
N VAL A 175 -8.16 -15.93 -7.36
CA VAL A 175 -6.81 -16.43 -7.04
C VAL A 175 -6.38 -16.04 -5.63
N VAL A 176 -6.68 -14.82 -5.20
CA VAL A 176 -6.21 -14.28 -3.92
C VAL A 176 -7.27 -14.42 -2.84
N GLU A 177 -8.49 -13.94 -3.06
CA GLU A 177 -9.53 -13.97 -2.01
C GLU A 177 -10.06 -15.39 -1.73
N ALA A 178 -9.97 -16.30 -2.71
CA ALA A 178 -10.27 -17.72 -2.52
C ALA A 178 -9.08 -18.54 -1.98
N SER A 179 -7.92 -17.91 -1.70
CA SER A 179 -6.74 -18.64 -1.22
C SER A 179 -6.82 -18.99 0.27
N PRO A 180 -6.25 -20.14 0.69
CA PRO A 180 -6.14 -20.49 2.11
C PRO A 180 -5.42 -19.42 2.95
N GLU A 181 -4.42 -18.73 2.39
CA GLU A 181 -3.68 -17.68 3.08
C GLU A 181 -4.53 -16.44 3.36
N TYR A 182 -5.40 -16.05 2.41
CA TYR A 182 -6.37 -14.97 2.64
C TYR A 182 -7.40 -15.37 3.69
N GLU A 183 -7.96 -16.59 3.58
CA GLU A 183 -8.90 -17.12 4.56
C GLU A 183 -8.30 -17.16 5.97
N ALA A 184 -7.04 -17.60 6.10
CA ALA A 184 -6.31 -17.60 7.36
C ALA A 184 -6.14 -16.19 7.92
N LEU A 185 -5.72 -15.21 7.12
CA LEU A 185 -5.60 -13.82 7.56
C LEU A 185 -6.93 -13.25 8.08
N MET A 186 -8.04 -13.49 7.36
CA MET A 186 -9.37 -13.03 7.77
C MET A 186 -9.87 -13.78 9.01
N GLY A 187 -9.61 -15.09 9.09
CA GLY A 187 -9.92 -15.94 10.23
C GLY A 187 -9.24 -15.45 11.50
N TRP A 188 -7.92 -15.22 11.44
CA TRP A 188 -7.15 -14.69 12.56
C TRP A 188 -7.57 -13.29 12.97
N ALA A 189 -7.85 -12.40 12.02
CA ALA A 189 -8.39 -11.08 12.33
C ALA A 189 -9.69 -11.21 13.15
N LYS A 190 -10.58 -12.13 12.77
CA LYS A 190 -11.83 -12.39 13.48
C LYS A 190 -11.59 -13.02 14.86
N GLU A 191 -10.75 -14.04 14.97
CA GLU A 191 -10.42 -14.72 16.24
C GLU A 191 -9.82 -13.74 17.26
N LEU A 192 -8.99 -12.80 16.79
CA LEU A 192 -8.40 -11.73 17.62
C LEU A 192 -9.34 -10.55 17.89
N GLY A 193 -10.61 -10.63 17.50
CA GLY A 193 -11.59 -9.56 17.71
C GLY A 193 -11.32 -8.28 16.90
N LEU A 194 -10.49 -8.37 15.87
CA LEU A 194 -10.18 -7.25 14.98
C LEU A 194 -11.29 -7.04 13.96
N ARG A 195 -11.42 -5.79 13.54
CA ARG A 195 -12.26 -5.37 12.42
C ARG A 195 -11.39 -5.20 11.20
N VAL A 196 -11.96 -5.51 10.05
CA VAL A 196 -11.29 -5.42 8.75
C VAL A 196 -11.91 -4.31 7.91
N ASN A 197 -11.08 -3.57 7.20
CA ASN A 197 -11.49 -2.70 6.10
C ASN A 197 -10.55 -2.92 4.91
N GLN A 198 -11.04 -3.64 3.91
CA GLN A 198 -10.30 -3.92 2.69
C GLN A 198 -10.56 -2.80 1.66
N VAL A 199 -9.48 -2.31 1.05
CA VAL A 199 -9.51 -1.20 0.10
C VAL A 199 -8.81 -1.61 -1.18
N GLU A 200 -9.53 -1.60 -2.30
CA GLU A 200 -8.94 -1.78 -3.61
C GLU A 200 -8.03 -0.58 -3.96
N VAL A 201 -6.72 -0.84 -4.05
CA VAL A 201 -5.73 0.15 -4.52
C VAL A 201 -5.60 0.10 -6.03
N ARG A 202 -5.62 -1.14 -6.54
CA ARG A 202 -5.60 -1.58 -7.94
C ARG A 202 -6.47 -2.84 -8.04
N PRO A 203 -6.92 -3.20 -9.25
CA PRO A 203 -7.70 -4.43 -9.45
C PRO A 203 -7.06 -5.72 -8.91
N THR A 204 -5.74 -5.75 -8.73
CA THR A 204 -5.00 -6.93 -8.23
C THR A 204 -4.20 -6.65 -6.96
N VAL A 205 -4.38 -5.48 -6.36
CA VAL A 205 -3.66 -5.07 -5.15
C VAL A 205 -4.65 -4.42 -4.20
N HIS A 206 -4.94 -5.12 -3.12
CA HIS A 206 -5.82 -4.63 -2.06
C HIS A 206 -5.00 -4.35 -0.80
N GLU A 207 -5.40 -3.32 -0.06
CA GLU A 207 -4.89 -3.02 1.28
C GLU A 207 -5.93 -3.45 2.31
N VAL A 208 -5.56 -4.38 3.18
CA VAL A 208 -6.36 -4.86 4.30
C VAL A 208 -5.96 -4.09 5.54
N TYR A 209 -6.84 -3.22 6.03
CA TYR A 209 -6.64 -2.51 7.28
C TYR A 209 -7.28 -3.26 8.44
N LEU A 210 -6.49 -3.56 9.48
CA LEU A 210 -6.95 -4.21 10.71
C LEU A 210 -7.00 -3.18 11.83
N TYR A 211 -8.07 -3.18 12.63
CA TYR A 211 -8.24 -2.23 13.75
C TYR A 211 -9.23 -2.77 14.78
N ARG A 212 -9.07 -2.37 16.04
CA ARG A 212 -10.00 -2.75 17.12
C ARG A 212 -11.19 -1.80 17.21
N ASP A 213 -10.91 -0.51 17.25
CA ASP A 213 -11.87 0.51 17.65
C ASP A 213 -12.72 1.06 16.50
N ARG A 214 -14.02 1.24 16.76
CA ARG A 214 -14.95 1.80 15.76
C ARG A 214 -14.58 3.22 15.33
N SER A 215 -13.98 4.02 16.23
CA SER A 215 -13.47 5.36 15.94
C SER A 215 -12.37 5.32 14.89
N THR A 216 -11.38 4.44 15.06
CA THR A 216 -10.31 4.21 14.08
C THR A 216 -10.88 3.79 12.73
N GLY A 217 -11.83 2.86 12.71
CA GLY A 217 -12.51 2.47 11.48
C GLY A 217 -13.25 3.61 10.76
N ARG A 218 -13.90 4.52 11.51
CA ARG A 218 -14.53 5.72 10.92
C ARG A 218 -13.50 6.67 10.32
N ALA A 219 -12.38 6.89 11.02
CA ALA A 219 -11.31 7.75 10.55
C ALA A 219 -10.62 7.19 9.30
N LEU A 220 -10.33 5.88 9.28
CA LEU A 220 -9.81 5.17 8.11
C LEU A 220 -10.74 5.32 6.91
N ARG A 221 -12.04 5.03 7.05
CA ARG A 221 -13.00 5.19 5.94
C ARG A 221 -13.06 6.62 5.41
N LYS A 222 -13.03 7.62 6.31
CA LYS A 222 -12.96 9.03 5.90
C LYS A 222 -11.70 9.32 5.08
N LEU A 223 -10.54 8.84 5.53
CA LEU A 223 -9.26 9.02 4.85
C LEU A 223 -9.20 8.31 3.49
N MET A 224 -9.80 7.11 3.38
CA MET A 224 -9.91 6.39 2.10
C MET A 224 -10.89 7.08 1.13
N GLY A 225 -11.95 7.72 1.66
CA GLY A 225 -12.79 8.62 0.87
C GLY A 225 -11.99 9.80 0.29
N GLU A 226 -11.10 10.39 1.10
CA GLU A 226 -10.23 11.48 0.65
C GLU A 226 -9.23 11.02 -0.43
N ARG A 227 -8.60 9.86 -0.24
CA ARG A 227 -7.76 9.20 -1.25
C ARG A 227 -8.46 9.12 -2.61
N ASN A 228 -9.70 8.64 -2.61
CA ASN A 228 -10.50 8.49 -3.83
C ASN A 228 -10.83 9.84 -4.49
N ARG A 229 -11.06 10.90 -3.70
CA ARG A 229 -11.24 12.26 -4.24
C ARG A 229 -9.96 12.78 -4.90
N ILE A 230 -8.82 12.61 -4.25
CA ILE A 230 -7.51 13.00 -4.78
C ILE A 230 -7.23 12.28 -6.10
N ARG A 231 -7.41 10.95 -6.13
CA ARG A 231 -7.22 10.13 -7.34
C ARG A 231 -8.12 10.57 -8.49
N ARG A 232 -9.43 10.74 -8.23
CA ARG A 232 -10.38 11.20 -9.26
C ARG A 232 -10.02 12.58 -9.81
N ARG A 233 -9.54 13.49 -8.94
CA ARG A 233 -9.11 14.83 -9.34
C ARG A 233 -7.93 14.76 -10.32
N VAL A 234 -6.87 14.03 -9.97
CA VAL A 234 -5.67 13.89 -10.81
C VAL A 234 -5.95 13.13 -12.10
N GLN A 235 -6.77 12.07 -12.05
CA GLN A 235 -7.13 11.30 -13.25
C GLN A 235 -7.98 12.09 -14.25
N ARG A 236 -8.84 13.01 -13.77
CA ARG A 236 -9.65 13.87 -14.65
C ARG A 236 -8.86 15.01 -15.28
N ARG A 237 -7.88 15.54 -14.57
CA ARG A 237 -7.06 16.68 -14.98
C ARG A 237 -5.62 16.45 -14.53
N PRO A 238 -4.85 15.62 -15.25
CA PRO A 238 -3.43 15.47 -14.96
C PRO A 238 -2.75 16.81 -15.22
N GLY A 239 -1.98 17.31 -14.24
CA GLY A 239 -1.14 18.50 -14.46
C GLY A 239 -0.01 18.19 -15.45
N MET A 240 0.52 19.21 -16.12
CA MET A 240 1.60 19.04 -17.11
C MET A 240 2.83 18.33 -16.53
N ASP A 241 3.15 18.58 -15.26
CA ASP A 241 4.30 17.97 -14.57
C ASP A 241 3.94 16.68 -13.82
N THR A 242 2.82 16.03 -14.16
CA THR A 242 2.39 14.81 -13.46
C THR A 242 3.21 13.62 -13.93
N THR A 243 4.20 13.25 -13.13
CA THR A 243 5.02 12.06 -13.34
C THR A 243 4.18 10.78 -13.28
N ALA A 244 4.73 9.68 -13.80
CA ALA A 244 4.03 8.40 -13.82
C ALA A 244 3.56 7.93 -12.42
N VAL A 245 4.45 8.07 -11.44
CA VAL A 245 4.21 7.73 -10.04
C VAL A 245 3.18 8.67 -9.42
N ARG A 246 3.27 9.99 -9.67
CA ARG A 246 2.29 10.97 -9.16
C ARG A 246 0.90 10.76 -9.75
N PHE A 247 0.82 10.27 -10.99
CA PHE A 247 -0.46 9.91 -11.59
C PHE A 247 -1.04 8.64 -10.96
N ALA A 248 -0.19 7.65 -10.67
CA ALA A 248 -0.56 6.37 -10.09
C ALA A 248 -0.98 6.50 -8.62
N TYR A 249 -0.25 7.30 -7.84
CA TYR A 249 -0.40 7.43 -6.39
C TYR A 249 -0.42 8.90 -5.95
N PRO A 250 -1.36 9.72 -6.46
CA PRO A 250 -1.37 11.15 -6.18
C PRO A 250 -1.54 11.49 -4.70
N GLU A 251 -2.21 10.62 -3.93
CA GLU A 251 -2.41 10.78 -2.50
C GLU A 251 -1.11 10.80 -1.68
N GLU A 252 -0.06 10.09 -2.11
CA GLU A 252 1.23 10.04 -1.40
C GLU A 252 1.99 11.36 -1.46
N PHE A 253 1.57 12.25 -2.36
CA PHE A 253 2.12 13.60 -2.52
C PHE A 253 1.19 14.66 -1.92
N GLN A 254 0.19 14.24 -1.12
CA GLN A 254 -0.66 15.14 -0.35
C GLN A 254 -0.27 15.03 1.13
N GLU A 255 0.42 16.05 1.64
CA GLU A 255 0.99 16.05 2.99
C GLU A 255 -0.04 15.69 4.07
N GLU A 256 -1.22 16.29 4.02
CA GLU A 256 -2.30 16.05 4.98
C GLU A 256 -2.77 14.60 4.99
N TRP A 257 -2.85 13.98 3.80
CA TRP A 257 -3.27 12.60 3.66
C TRP A 257 -2.22 11.65 4.25
N VAL A 258 -0.95 11.86 3.91
CA VAL A 258 0.19 11.08 4.42
C VAL A 258 0.28 11.19 5.94
N ARG A 259 0.16 12.40 6.49
CA ARG A 259 0.13 12.63 7.94
C ARG A 259 -1.07 11.95 8.60
N GLY A 260 -2.23 12.01 7.95
CA GLY A 260 -3.45 11.32 8.39
C GLY A 260 -3.27 9.82 8.48
N LEU A 261 -2.68 9.21 7.45
CA LEU A 261 -2.43 7.78 7.41
C LEU A 261 -1.41 7.36 8.47
N GLY A 262 -0.26 8.06 8.56
CA GLY A 262 0.78 7.75 9.54
C GLY A 262 0.29 7.78 10.98
N ARG A 263 -0.58 8.74 11.33
CA ARG A 263 -1.23 8.79 12.65
C ARG A 263 -2.16 7.59 12.89
N LEU A 264 -2.97 7.21 11.91
CA LEU A 264 -3.88 6.05 12.06
C LEU A 264 -3.11 4.73 12.19
N LEU A 265 -1.95 4.64 11.54
CA LEU A 265 -1.06 3.50 11.63
C LEU A 265 -0.22 3.49 12.93
N GLY A 266 -0.26 4.56 13.74
CA GLY A 266 0.45 4.64 15.00
C GLY A 266 1.95 4.93 14.88
N TYR A 267 2.38 5.61 13.82
CA TYR A 267 3.79 5.99 13.63
C TYR A 267 4.16 7.24 14.45
N PRO A 268 5.42 7.36 14.92
CA PRO A 268 5.89 8.55 15.63
C PRO A 268 5.68 9.82 14.82
N GLN A 269 5.18 10.88 15.47
CA GLN A 269 4.84 12.13 14.80
C GLN A 269 6.04 12.74 14.06
N CYS A 270 7.24 12.70 14.66
CA CYS A 270 8.46 13.22 14.03
C CYS A 270 8.84 12.45 12.74
N CYS A 271 8.57 11.15 12.68
CA CYS A 271 8.81 10.31 11.51
C CYS A 271 7.80 10.60 10.41
N VAL A 272 6.52 10.68 10.79
CA VAL A 272 5.42 11.03 9.88
C VAL A 272 5.64 12.41 9.26
N ASP A 273 6.03 13.40 10.05
CA ASP A 273 6.23 14.78 9.60
C ASP A 273 7.40 14.90 8.63
N ARG A 274 8.51 14.23 8.93
CA ARG A 274 9.66 14.19 8.02
C ARG A 274 9.28 13.49 6.72
N TYR A 275 8.66 12.31 6.80
CA TYR A 275 8.24 11.54 5.64
C TYR A 275 7.32 12.35 4.73
N ALA A 276 6.28 12.97 5.29
CA ALA A 276 5.30 13.72 4.51
C ALA A 276 5.93 14.95 3.82
N ARG A 277 6.78 15.70 4.52
CA ARG A 277 7.51 16.85 3.96
C ARG A 277 8.44 16.43 2.82
N GLU A 278 9.25 15.38 3.05
CA GLU A 278 10.21 14.87 2.07
C GLU A 278 9.52 14.38 0.79
N ARG A 279 8.38 13.66 0.91
CA ARG A 279 7.59 13.22 -0.25
C ARG A 279 7.09 14.37 -1.11
N VAL A 280 6.55 15.43 -0.49
CA VAL A 280 6.07 16.62 -1.23
C VAL A 280 7.23 17.30 -1.96
N GLN A 281 8.40 17.36 -1.33
CA GLN A 281 9.63 17.90 -1.91
C GLN A 281 10.27 17.00 -2.99
N GLY A 282 9.69 15.83 -3.27
CA GLY A 282 10.20 14.89 -4.27
C GLY A 282 11.41 14.08 -3.81
N VAL A 283 11.73 14.08 -2.52
CA VAL A 283 12.78 13.24 -1.96
C VAL A 283 12.35 11.77 -2.02
N ASN A 284 13.23 10.91 -2.52
CA ASN A 284 13.06 9.46 -2.41
C ASN A 284 13.39 9.04 -0.96
N VAL A 285 12.34 8.78 -0.17
CA VAL A 285 12.47 8.51 1.26
C VAL A 285 13.15 7.17 1.52
N GLU A 286 12.97 6.19 0.63
CA GLU A 286 13.58 4.86 0.70
C GLU A 286 15.08 4.92 0.45
N GLU A 287 15.50 5.64 -0.60
CA GLU A 287 16.93 5.88 -0.88
C GLU A 287 17.59 6.63 0.27
N ARG A 288 16.90 7.65 0.81
CA ARG A 288 17.38 8.37 1.99
C ARG A 288 17.52 7.45 3.20
N ALA A 289 16.52 6.62 3.48
CA ALA A 289 16.54 5.71 4.63
C ALA A 289 17.67 4.69 4.50
N SER A 290 17.78 4.03 3.33
CA SER A 290 18.84 3.05 3.03
C SER A 290 20.23 3.68 3.15
N ARG A 291 20.44 4.89 2.60
CA ARG A 291 21.71 5.60 2.71
C ARG A 291 22.08 5.90 4.17
N GLN A 292 21.16 6.50 4.93
CA GLN A 292 21.41 6.82 6.34
C GLN A 292 21.69 5.57 7.18
N LEU A 293 21.00 4.46 6.87
CA LEU A 293 21.22 3.20 7.54
C LEU A 293 22.60 2.60 7.21
N LYS A 294 23.03 2.64 5.94
CA LYS A 294 24.39 2.23 5.50
C LYS A 294 25.48 3.07 6.18
N GLU A 295 25.28 4.39 6.25
CA GLU A 295 26.20 5.31 6.95
C GLU A 295 26.29 4.95 8.45
N ALA A 296 25.14 4.83 9.12
CA ALA A 296 25.11 4.48 10.55
C ALA A 296 25.74 3.10 10.85
N GLN A 297 25.56 2.10 9.97
CA GLN A 297 26.22 0.80 10.10
C GLN A 297 27.75 0.89 9.98
N SER A 298 28.26 1.83 9.17
CA SER A 298 29.70 2.05 9.05
C SER A 298 30.30 2.75 10.27
N GLU A 299 29.48 3.50 11.02
CA GLU A 299 29.86 4.20 12.24
C GLU A 299 29.71 3.34 13.51
N GLY A 300 28.95 2.25 13.43
CA GLY A 300 28.78 1.30 14.54
C GLY A 300 27.50 0.47 14.45
N ALA A 301 27.12 -0.14 15.58
CA ALA A 301 25.88 -0.90 15.66
C ALA A 301 24.66 0.03 15.58
N VAL A 302 23.72 -0.31 14.70
CA VAL A 302 22.44 0.40 14.56
C VAL A 302 21.42 -0.19 15.52
N ASP A 303 20.59 0.67 16.10
CA ASP A 303 19.48 0.27 16.94
C ASP A 303 18.33 -0.32 16.09
N PRO A 304 18.09 -1.65 16.10
CA PRO A 304 17.06 -2.26 15.26
C PRO A 304 15.63 -1.84 15.70
N TYR A 305 15.46 -1.39 16.94
CA TYR A 305 14.15 -0.96 17.45
C TYR A 305 13.63 0.31 16.75
N ALA A 306 14.49 1.10 16.09
CA ALA A 306 14.03 2.21 15.26
C ALA A 306 13.24 1.75 14.02
N TYR A 307 13.35 0.47 13.64
CA TYR A 307 12.72 -0.16 12.47
C TYR A 307 11.65 -1.18 12.89
N TYR A 308 10.82 -0.78 13.86
CA TYR A 308 9.90 -1.66 14.57
C TYR A 308 8.74 -2.27 13.76
N THR A 309 8.52 -1.81 12.53
CA THR A 309 7.51 -2.35 11.62
C THR A 309 7.97 -2.21 10.17
N ALA A 310 7.56 -3.11 9.29
CA ALA A 310 7.90 -3.04 7.88
C ALA A 310 7.30 -1.84 7.17
N TYR A 311 7.96 -1.44 6.08
CA TYR A 311 7.59 -0.29 5.25
C TYR A 311 7.48 1.04 6.01
N PHE A 312 8.01 1.08 7.24
CA PHE A 312 8.21 2.29 8.02
C PHE A 312 9.66 2.76 7.85
N PHE A 313 9.81 4.05 7.61
CA PHE A 313 11.11 4.68 7.38
C PHE A 313 11.33 5.76 8.43
N PRO A 314 12.07 5.48 9.52
CA PRO A 314 12.23 6.43 10.61
C PRO A 314 12.92 7.71 10.14
N CYS A 315 12.70 8.82 10.87
CA CYS A 315 13.32 10.09 10.51
C CYS A 315 14.83 10.07 10.66
N SER A 316 15.40 9.17 11.45
CA SER A 316 16.82 8.84 11.49
C SER A 316 16.99 7.38 11.93
N PRO A 317 18.14 6.73 11.66
CA PRO A 317 18.42 5.37 12.12
C PRO A 317 18.43 5.23 13.66
N SER A 318 18.57 6.33 14.37
CA SER A 318 18.60 6.41 15.85
C SER A 318 17.40 7.18 16.41
N CYS A 319 16.27 7.22 15.69
CA CYS A 319 15.10 8.00 16.10
C CYS A 319 14.60 7.56 17.49
N PRO A 320 14.67 8.43 18.53
CA PRO A 320 14.34 8.04 19.90
C PRO A 320 12.90 7.56 20.07
N GLU A 321 11.94 8.23 19.42
CA GLU A 321 10.52 7.87 19.50
C GLU A 321 10.21 6.54 18.82
N ALA A 322 10.86 6.25 17.69
CA ALA A 322 10.69 4.96 17.01
C ALA A 322 11.32 3.83 17.84
N SER A 323 12.55 4.03 18.32
CA SER A 323 13.23 3.06 19.19
C SER A 323 12.46 2.78 20.48
N LYS A 324 11.86 3.82 21.07
CA LYS A 324 11.01 3.68 22.25
C LYS A 324 9.82 2.76 21.97
N LEU A 325 9.04 3.04 20.92
CA LEU A 325 7.93 2.16 20.52
C LEU A 325 8.39 0.74 20.23
N GLY A 326 9.51 0.57 19.53
CA GLY A 326 10.06 -0.76 19.24
C GLY A 326 10.39 -1.56 20.49
N ARG A 327 10.94 -0.92 21.53
CA ARG A 327 11.22 -1.55 22.83
C ARG A 327 9.96 -1.83 23.64
N GLU A 328 8.98 -0.91 23.61
CA GLU A 328 7.67 -1.11 24.25
C GLU A 328 6.95 -2.32 23.65
N TRP A 329 6.99 -2.48 22.33
CA TRP A 329 6.43 -3.66 21.65
C TRP A 329 7.15 -4.94 22.07
N LEU A 330 8.48 -4.93 22.13
CA LEU A 330 9.24 -6.10 22.57
C LEU A 330 8.85 -6.50 23.99
N GLN A 331 8.79 -5.54 24.91
CA GLN A 331 8.41 -5.78 26.29
C GLN A 331 7.00 -6.38 26.36
N ALA A 332 6.02 -5.77 25.68
CA ALA A 332 4.65 -6.27 25.67
C ALA A 332 4.53 -7.68 25.09
N PHE A 333 5.29 -8.00 24.04
CA PHE A 333 5.33 -9.36 23.48
C PHE A 333 5.98 -10.35 24.44
N GLN A 334 7.09 -9.99 25.10
CA GLN A 334 7.76 -10.86 26.07
C GLN A 334 6.89 -11.14 27.31
N GLU A 335 6.16 -10.14 27.78
CA GLU A 335 5.22 -10.29 28.90
C GLU A 335 4.03 -11.19 28.53
N ALA A 336 3.57 -11.14 27.27
CA ALA A 336 2.51 -12.02 26.79
C ALA A 336 2.97 -13.47 26.58
N ASP A 337 4.12 -13.68 25.91
CA ASP A 337 4.79 -14.98 25.76
C ASP A 337 6.25 -14.74 25.31
N PRO A 338 7.27 -15.27 26.02
CA PRO A 338 8.66 -15.10 25.64
C PRO A 338 8.99 -15.46 24.19
N ARG A 339 8.28 -16.44 23.59
CA ARG A 339 8.44 -16.85 22.18
C ARG A 339 8.07 -15.73 21.21
N LEU A 340 7.07 -14.90 21.54
CA LEU A 340 6.73 -13.73 20.74
C LEU A 340 7.83 -12.67 20.76
N GLY A 341 8.49 -12.50 21.91
CA GLY A 341 9.64 -11.61 22.02
C GLY A 341 10.76 -12.01 21.08
N GLU A 342 11.08 -13.31 21.00
CA GLU A 342 12.09 -13.82 20.07
C GLU A 342 11.64 -13.72 18.60
N LEU A 343 10.39 -14.07 18.29
CA LEU A 343 9.82 -13.90 16.96
C LEU A 343 9.92 -12.45 16.49
N TYR A 344 9.55 -11.50 17.37
CA TYR A 344 9.60 -10.08 17.06
C TYR A 344 11.03 -9.58 16.85
N LYS A 345 12.01 -10.04 17.63
CA LYS A 345 13.42 -9.71 17.40
C LYS A 345 13.89 -10.16 16.01
N GLY A 346 13.45 -11.32 15.54
CA GLY A 346 13.68 -11.77 14.16
C GLY A 346 13.10 -10.78 13.14
N VAL A 347 11.83 -10.43 13.31
CA VAL A 347 11.13 -9.45 12.45
C VAL A 347 11.82 -8.08 12.44
N LEU A 348 12.36 -7.60 13.56
CA LEU A 348 13.13 -6.34 13.61
C LEU A 348 14.35 -6.35 12.68
N GLN A 349 15.07 -7.48 12.62
CA GLN A 349 16.21 -7.62 11.72
C GLN A 349 15.76 -7.65 10.26
N GLU A 350 14.70 -8.39 9.95
CA GLU A 350 14.13 -8.43 8.60
C GLU A 350 13.70 -7.04 8.12
N ASN A 351 13.11 -6.23 9.00
CA ASN A 351 12.70 -4.86 8.67
C ASN A 351 13.89 -3.96 8.33
N LEU A 352 14.96 -4.06 9.12
CA LEU A 352 16.21 -3.33 8.88
C LEU A 352 16.81 -3.73 7.52
N GLU A 353 16.92 -5.04 7.25
CA GLU A 353 17.40 -5.57 5.97
C GLU A 353 16.53 -5.16 4.79
N ARG A 354 15.21 -5.09 4.99
CA ARG A 354 14.27 -4.62 3.97
C ARG A 354 14.56 -3.18 3.61
N VAL A 355 14.72 -2.28 4.58
CA VAL A 355 15.08 -0.87 4.32
C VAL A 355 16.39 -0.76 3.54
N LEU A 356 17.38 -1.62 3.83
CA LEU A 356 18.65 -1.63 3.09
C LEU A 356 18.48 -1.98 1.61
N ARG A 357 17.73 -3.05 1.31
CA ARG A 357 17.54 -3.61 -0.05
C ARG A 357 16.48 -2.88 -0.89
N GLN A 358 15.63 -2.12 -0.21
CA GLN A 358 14.46 -1.44 -0.75
C GLN A 358 14.76 -0.65 -2.05
N PRO A 359 15.81 0.18 -2.12
CA PRO A 359 16.06 0.96 -3.34
C PRO A 359 16.55 0.11 -4.52
N GLU A 360 17.31 -0.95 -4.27
CA GLU A 360 17.75 -1.89 -5.30
C GLU A 360 16.57 -2.66 -5.90
N GLU A 361 15.64 -3.12 -5.06
CA GLU A 361 14.45 -3.83 -5.51
C GLU A 361 13.56 -2.95 -6.38
N ILE A 362 13.35 -1.70 -5.97
CA ILE A 362 12.67 -0.66 -6.74
C ILE A 362 13.32 -0.46 -8.12
N ARG A 363 14.66 -0.31 -8.15
CA ARG A 363 15.40 -0.08 -9.40
C ARG A 363 15.27 -1.26 -10.36
N ARG A 364 15.50 -2.47 -9.84
CA ARG A 364 15.36 -3.72 -10.60
C ARG A 364 13.96 -3.83 -11.20
N TYR A 365 12.94 -3.49 -10.41
CA TYR A 365 11.57 -3.50 -10.85
C TYR A 365 11.34 -2.57 -12.04
N LEU A 366 11.71 -1.28 -11.95
CA LEU A 366 11.53 -0.36 -13.09
C LEU A 366 12.34 -0.71 -14.33
N GLU A 367 13.54 -1.27 -14.16
CA GLU A 367 14.34 -1.72 -15.29
C GLU A 367 13.62 -2.81 -16.10
N MET A 368 12.86 -3.70 -15.45
CA MET A 368 12.04 -4.68 -16.16
C MET A 368 10.97 -4.04 -17.04
N PHE A 369 10.39 -2.90 -16.64
CA PHE A 369 9.41 -2.18 -17.46
C PHE A 369 10.05 -1.49 -18.66
N ARG A 370 11.18 -0.82 -18.44
CA ARG A 370 11.89 -0.13 -19.53
C ARG A 370 12.35 -1.05 -20.66
N ARG A 371 12.56 -2.33 -20.37
CA ARG A 371 12.95 -3.33 -21.38
C ARG A 371 11.76 -3.91 -22.16
N ARG A 372 10.53 -3.68 -21.72
CA ARG A 372 9.30 -4.29 -22.27
C ARG A 372 8.35 -3.28 -22.94
N GLY A 373 8.55 -1.99 -22.72
CA GLY A 373 7.95 -0.91 -23.50
C GLY A 373 8.95 -0.41 -24.52
#